data_AF-A0A8J1VM26-F1
#
_entry.id   AF-A0A8J1VM26-F1
#
_cell.length_a   1.000
_cell.length_b   1.000
_cell.length_c   1.000
_cell.angle_alpha   90.00
_cell.angle_beta   90.00
_cell.angle_gamma   90.00
#
_symmetry.space_group_name_H-M   'P 1'
#
loop_
_entity.id
_entity.type
_entity.pdbx_description
1 polymer ?
#
loop_
_entity_poly.entity_id
_entity_poly.type
_entity_poly.pdbx_seq_one_letter_code
_entity_poly.pdbx_strand_id
1 'polypeptide(L)'
;MTVVQSALAPFTMKAFYLLTWGTAIGSNVWSTISLPRTTFGTLQGRLTPLYFSFQTLSTATLLLTHLWFHPALISSPLVEPHWATCEEGRQGLLILASVVPSLLNWVLVGPMATDVMLERHRLERLESKEYDEPNPSEAMSKANTKFSTLHGISSGLNTLATVALVGLGLAISM
;
A
#
# COMPACT_ATOMS: atom_id res chain seq x y z
N MET A 1 20.96 8.50 31.64
CA MET A 1 20.66 9.40 30.51
C MET A 1 20.29 10.76 31.06
N THR A 2 20.78 11.84 30.46
CA THR A 2 20.38 13.20 30.86
C THR A 2 18.96 13.53 30.36
N VAL A 3 18.28 14.50 30.98
CA VAL A 3 16.97 15.00 30.51
C VAL A 3 17.04 15.44 29.04
N VAL A 4 18.16 16.03 28.62
CA VAL A 4 18.43 16.42 27.24
C VAL A 4 18.53 15.20 26.30
N GLN A 5 19.23 14.13 26.69
CA GLN A 5 19.27 12.89 25.89
C GLN A 5 17.87 12.26 25.73
N SER A 6 17.03 12.35 26.78
CA SER A 6 15.66 11.84 26.74
C SER A 6 14.76 12.71 25.85
N ALA A 7 14.94 14.03 25.88
CA ALA A 7 14.22 14.98 25.01
C ALA A 7 14.61 14.85 23.53
N LEU A 8 15.83 14.42 23.24
CA LEU A 8 16.33 14.20 21.88
C LEU A 8 16.03 12.80 21.33
N ALA A 9 15.58 11.87 22.17
CA ALA A 9 15.28 10.49 21.78
C ALA A 9 14.35 10.36 20.54
N PRO A 10 13.27 11.18 20.39
CA PRO A 10 12.41 11.15 19.21
C PRO A 10 13.09 11.62 17.90
N PHE A 11 14.19 12.37 18.02
CA PHE A 11 14.94 12.93 16.87
C PHE A 11 16.15 12.06 16.48
N THR A 12 16.25 10.85 17.05
CA THR A 12 17.26 9.88 16.64
C THR A 12 16.82 9.17 15.36
N MET A 13 17.78 8.68 14.56
CA MET A 13 17.46 7.88 13.38
C MET A 13 16.67 6.60 13.74
N LYS A 14 16.84 6.06 14.96
CA LYS A 14 16.07 4.91 15.45
C LYS A 14 14.61 5.27 15.70
N ALA A 15 14.35 6.41 16.33
CA ALA A 15 12.99 6.92 16.48
C ALA A 15 12.37 7.27 15.13
N PHE A 16 13.15 7.84 14.20
CA PHE A 16 12.70 8.06 12.82
C PHE A 16 12.32 6.76 12.11
N TYR A 17 13.09 5.67 12.29
CA TYR A 17 12.73 4.35 11.78
C TYR A 17 11.39 3.84 12.36
N LEU A 18 11.18 3.96 13.68
CA LEU A 18 9.92 3.56 14.31
C LEU A 18 8.73 4.42 13.86
N LEU A 19 8.93 5.73 13.69
CA LEU A 19 7.91 6.65 13.20
C LEU A 19 7.54 6.36 11.75
N THR A 20 8.52 6.07 10.89
CA THR A 20 8.28 5.71 9.49
C THR A 20 7.60 4.35 9.38
N TRP A 21 7.98 3.36 10.20
CA TRP A 21 7.26 2.08 10.30
C TRP A 21 5.81 2.27 10.77
N GLY A 22 5.60 2.99 11.87
CA GLY A 22 4.26 3.28 12.42
C GLY A 22 3.37 4.04 11.43
N THR A 23 3.95 4.98 10.69
CA THR A 23 3.25 5.71 9.62
C THR A 23 2.90 4.78 8.45
N ALA A 24 3.84 3.94 8.02
CA ALA A 24 3.64 3.01 6.92
C ALA A 24 2.52 2.01 7.25
N ILE A 25 2.55 1.36 8.43
CA ILE A 25 1.50 0.42 8.82
C ILE A 25 0.15 1.12 9.01
N GLY A 26 0.12 2.29 9.66
CA GLY A 26 -1.11 3.07 9.82
C GLY A 26 -1.74 3.46 8.49
N SER A 27 -0.92 3.83 7.50
CA SER A 27 -1.39 4.15 6.15
C SER A 27 -1.99 2.95 5.42
N ASN A 28 -1.55 1.72 5.72
CA ASN A 28 -2.05 0.50 5.08
C ASN A 28 -3.42 0.04 5.62
N VAL A 29 -3.81 0.51 6.82
CA VAL A 29 -5.00 0.04 7.57
C VAL A 29 -6.20 1.00 7.40
N TRP A 30 -6.21 1.83 6.35
CA TRP A 30 -7.26 2.84 6.16
C TRP A 30 -8.68 2.24 6.12
N SER A 31 -9.57 2.80 6.95
CA SER A 31 -11.01 2.47 6.97
C SER A 31 -11.81 3.48 6.16
N THR A 32 -12.76 3.01 5.35
CA THR A 32 -13.64 3.88 4.56
C THR A 32 -14.87 4.35 5.34
N ILE A 33 -15.23 5.62 5.15
CA ILE A 33 -16.49 6.22 5.63
C ILE A 33 -17.67 5.70 4.79
N SER A 34 -18.84 5.57 5.40
CA SER A 34 -20.06 5.14 4.71
C SER A 34 -20.70 6.33 3.97
N LEU A 35 -20.75 6.26 2.64
CA LEU A 35 -21.37 7.24 1.76
C LEU A 35 -22.26 6.55 0.72
N PRO A 36 -23.25 7.24 0.12
CA PRO A 36 -23.97 6.72 -1.04
C PRO A 36 -23.00 6.30 -2.15
N ARG A 37 -23.24 5.15 -2.80
CA ARG A 37 -22.28 4.45 -3.68
C ARG A 37 -21.64 5.35 -4.74
N THR A 38 -22.44 6.15 -5.44
CA THR A 38 -21.96 7.03 -6.52
C THR A 38 -21.09 8.18 -5.99
N THR A 39 -21.47 8.75 -4.85
CA THR A 39 -20.66 9.74 -4.12
C THR A 39 -19.37 9.11 -3.60
N PHE A 40 -19.46 7.90 -3.04
CA PHE A 40 -18.33 7.13 -2.56
C PHE A 40 -17.34 6.83 -3.69
N GLY A 41 -17.81 6.31 -4.84
CA GLY A 41 -16.96 6.00 -5.99
C GLY A 41 -16.24 7.23 -6.53
N THR A 42 -16.93 8.38 -6.62
CA THR A 42 -16.32 9.64 -7.04
C THR A 42 -15.24 10.11 -6.06
N LEU A 43 -15.52 10.03 -4.76
CA LEU A 43 -14.55 10.38 -3.72
C LEU A 43 -13.36 9.42 -3.74
N GLN A 44 -13.62 8.11 -3.83
CA GLN A 44 -12.62 7.06 -3.90
C GLN A 44 -11.71 7.27 -5.11
N GLY A 45 -12.24 7.59 -6.30
CA GLY A 45 -11.43 7.90 -7.47
C GLY A 45 -10.44 9.07 -7.26
N ARG A 46 -10.74 10.01 -6.34
CA ARG A 46 -9.82 11.10 -5.97
C ARG A 46 -8.87 10.73 -4.83
N LEU A 47 -9.33 9.94 -3.86
CA LEU A 47 -8.56 9.58 -2.68
C LEU A 47 -7.62 8.40 -2.93
N THR A 48 -8.01 7.42 -3.73
CA THR A 48 -7.20 6.24 -4.06
C THR A 48 -5.79 6.56 -4.56
N PRO A 49 -5.56 7.50 -5.50
CA PRO A 49 -4.20 7.85 -5.91
C PRO A 49 -3.39 8.52 -4.79
N LEU A 50 -4.03 9.31 -3.91
CA LEU A 50 -3.36 9.92 -2.76
C LEU A 50 -3.03 8.89 -1.67
N TYR A 51 -3.93 7.94 -1.46
CA TYR A 51 -3.75 6.82 -0.53
C TYR A 51 -2.56 5.96 -0.96
N PHE A 52 -2.55 5.48 -2.21
CA PHE A 52 -1.47 4.62 -2.68
C PHE A 52 -0.14 5.35 -2.83
N SER A 53 -0.14 6.65 -3.17
CA SER A 53 1.09 7.44 -3.17
C SER A 53 1.67 7.59 -1.77
N PHE A 54 0.83 7.94 -0.78
CA PHE A 54 1.27 8.08 0.60
C PHE A 54 1.79 6.75 1.18
N GLN A 55 1.10 5.65 0.92
CA GLN A 55 1.52 4.30 1.32
C GLN A 55 2.87 3.92 0.69
N THR A 56 3.03 4.19 -0.61
CA THR A 56 4.27 3.89 -1.33
C THR A 56 5.43 4.75 -0.82
N LEU A 57 5.22 6.06 -0.66
CA LEU A 57 6.26 7.00 -0.25
C LEU A 57 6.69 6.76 1.21
N SER A 58 5.74 6.51 2.12
CA SER A 58 6.05 6.19 3.52
C SER A 58 6.85 4.89 3.65
N THR A 59 6.44 3.84 2.94
CA THR A 59 7.15 2.55 2.94
C THR A 59 8.50 2.64 2.22
N ALA A 60 8.61 3.42 1.14
CA ALA A 60 9.90 3.68 0.48
C ALA A 60 10.84 4.44 1.42
N THR A 61 10.34 5.40 2.19
CA THR A 61 11.13 6.12 3.20
C THR A 61 11.62 5.16 4.29
N LEU A 62 10.77 4.24 4.74
CA LEU A 62 11.17 3.16 5.66
C LEU A 62 12.29 2.30 5.06
N LEU A 63 12.18 1.91 3.78
CA LEU A 63 13.22 1.14 3.10
C LEU A 63 14.56 1.89 3.03
N LEU A 64 14.52 3.17 2.63
CA LEU A 64 15.73 4.00 2.56
C LEU A 64 16.38 4.15 3.95
N THR A 65 15.57 4.32 4.99
CA THR A 65 16.04 4.39 6.38
C THR A 65 16.63 3.06 6.84
N HIS A 66 16.03 1.94 6.47
CA HIS A 66 16.56 0.61 6.76
C HIS A 66 17.93 0.41 6.11
N LEU A 67 18.05 0.72 4.82
CA LEU A 67 19.30 0.59 4.07
C LEU A 67 20.39 1.54 4.56
N TRP A 68 20.02 2.71 5.10
CA TRP A 68 20.95 3.62 5.77
C TRP A 68 21.62 2.96 7.00
N PHE A 69 20.85 2.20 7.79
CA PHE A 69 21.39 1.47 8.94
C PHE A 69 22.16 0.21 8.55
N HIS A 70 21.86 -0.36 7.39
CA HIS A 70 22.40 -1.64 6.94
C HIS A 70 23.06 -1.53 5.55
N PRO A 71 24.11 -0.69 5.40
CA PRO A 71 24.74 -0.43 4.11
C PRO A 71 25.36 -1.68 3.46
N ALA A 72 25.68 -2.71 4.27
CA ALA A 72 26.14 -4.01 3.77
C ALA A 72 25.15 -4.63 2.77
N LEU A 73 23.85 -4.42 2.93
CA LEU A 73 22.80 -4.93 2.03
C LEU A 73 22.87 -4.33 0.61
N ILE A 74 23.57 -3.20 0.43
CA ILE A 74 23.76 -2.54 -0.87
C ILE A 74 25.10 -2.96 -1.52
N SER A 75 26.07 -3.38 -0.71
CA SER A 75 27.46 -3.51 -1.14
C SER A 75 27.74 -4.68 -2.10
N SER A 76 27.13 -5.85 -1.89
CA SER A 76 27.25 -6.99 -2.81
C SER A 76 26.12 -8.01 -2.60
N PRO A 77 25.47 -8.51 -3.67
CA PRO A 77 24.44 -9.55 -3.55
C PRO A 77 25.01 -10.94 -3.24
N LEU A 78 26.33 -11.12 -3.31
CA LEU A 78 27.02 -12.42 -3.21
C LEU A 78 27.92 -12.54 -1.98
N VAL A 79 28.15 -11.45 -1.24
CA VAL A 79 29.04 -11.45 -0.08
C VAL A 79 28.18 -11.26 1.16
N GLU A 80 28.31 -12.18 2.11
CA GLU A 80 27.61 -12.08 3.39
C GLU A 80 28.12 -10.87 4.21
N PRO A 81 27.25 -10.20 4.97
CA PRO A 81 25.80 -10.43 5.07
C PRO A 81 25.02 -9.83 3.88
N HIS A 82 24.11 -10.61 3.29
CA HIS A 82 23.21 -10.17 2.22
C HIS A 82 21.75 -10.49 2.56
N TRP A 83 20.81 -10.05 1.71
CA TRP A 83 19.37 -10.04 1.98
C TRP A 83 18.74 -11.34 2.50
N ALA A 84 19.30 -12.51 2.15
CA ALA A 84 18.74 -13.80 2.59
C ALA A 84 19.47 -14.41 3.80
N THR A 85 20.69 -13.96 4.08
CA THR A 85 21.61 -14.62 5.03
C THR A 85 21.65 -13.95 6.40
N CYS A 86 21.21 -12.71 6.52
CA CYS A 86 21.11 -12.02 7.80
C CYS A 86 19.67 -11.60 8.16
N GLU A 87 19.47 -11.26 9.43
CA GLU A 87 18.17 -10.83 9.96
C GLU A 87 17.72 -9.51 9.33
N GLU A 88 18.63 -8.54 9.23
CA GLU A 88 18.41 -7.24 8.62
C GLU A 88 18.01 -7.40 7.15
N GLY A 89 18.63 -8.35 6.45
CA GLY A 89 18.25 -8.70 5.08
C GLY A 89 16.80 -9.17 4.97
N ARG A 90 16.37 -10.06 5.88
CA ARG A 90 14.99 -10.56 5.93
C ARG A 90 13.99 -9.46 6.28
N GLN A 91 14.36 -8.55 7.20
CA GLN A 91 13.58 -7.36 7.50
C GLN A 91 13.44 -6.46 6.26
N GLY A 92 14.53 -6.23 5.52
CA GLY A 92 14.51 -5.54 4.23
C GLY A 92 13.58 -6.21 3.21
N LEU A 93 13.58 -7.53 3.11
CA LEU A 93 12.68 -8.28 2.23
C LEU A 93 11.20 -8.07 2.60
N LEU A 94 10.87 -7.98 3.89
CA LEU A 94 9.52 -7.63 4.35
C LEU A 94 9.13 -6.21 3.95
N ILE A 95 10.04 -5.24 4.04
CA ILE A 95 9.79 -3.87 3.55
C ILE A 95 9.56 -3.87 2.04
N LEU A 96 10.36 -4.63 1.28
CA LEU A 96 10.18 -4.78 -0.17
C LEU A 96 8.84 -5.44 -0.53
N ALA A 97 8.45 -6.47 0.21
CA ALA A 97 7.14 -7.13 0.08
C ALA A 97 5.97 -6.20 0.39
N SER A 98 6.21 -5.05 1.01
CA SER A 98 5.22 -3.97 1.14
C SER A 98 5.33 -2.92 0.04
N VAL A 99 6.53 -2.38 -0.24
CA VAL A 99 6.67 -1.25 -1.17
C VAL A 99 6.31 -1.62 -2.61
N VAL A 100 6.63 -2.84 -3.04
CA VAL A 100 6.39 -3.27 -4.44
C VAL A 100 4.89 -3.40 -4.72
N PRO A 101 4.08 -4.11 -3.91
CA PRO A 101 2.63 -4.13 -4.09
C PRO A 101 1.97 -2.76 -3.99
N SER A 102 2.41 -1.91 -3.05
CA SER A 102 1.89 -0.53 -2.93
C SER A 102 2.18 0.30 -4.19
N LEU A 103 3.39 0.19 -4.75
CA LEU A 103 3.76 0.87 -5.99
C LEU A 103 2.94 0.37 -7.18
N LEU A 104 2.77 -0.96 -7.33
CA LEU A 104 1.93 -1.54 -8.38
C LEU A 104 0.48 -1.04 -8.28
N ASN A 105 -0.05 -0.94 -7.06
CA ASN A 105 -1.36 -0.36 -6.81
C ASN A 105 -1.42 1.12 -7.20
N TRP A 106 -0.39 1.90 -6.87
CA TRP A 106 -0.36 3.32 -7.19
C TRP A 106 -0.32 3.59 -8.70
N VAL A 107 0.58 2.92 -9.42
CA VAL A 107 0.91 3.30 -10.80
C VAL A 107 0.23 2.46 -11.87
N LEU A 108 -0.29 1.27 -11.53
CA LEU A 108 -0.94 0.36 -12.49
C LEU A 108 -2.37 0.00 -12.10
N VAL A 109 -2.55 -0.77 -11.02
CA VAL A 109 -3.83 -1.44 -10.73
C VAL A 109 -4.89 -0.44 -10.27
N GLY A 110 -4.53 0.52 -9.41
CA GLY A 110 -5.43 1.57 -8.91
C GLY A 110 -6.00 2.45 -10.03
N PRO A 111 -5.17 3.03 -10.92
CA PRO A 111 -5.64 3.76 -12.10
C PRO A 111 -6.57 2.93 -12.98
N MET A 112 -6.17 1.68 -13.30
CA MET A 112 -7.00 0.78 -14.13
C MET A 112 -8.36 0.48 -13.48
N ALA A 113 -8.40 0.24 -12.17
CA ALA A 113 -9.66 0.00 -11.45
C ALA A 113 -10.56 1.25 -11.45
N THR A 114 -9.96 2.43 -11.31
CA THR A 114 -10.66 3.73 -11.33
C THR A 114 -11.27 3.99 -12.71
N ASP A 115 -10.55 3.74 -13.79
CA ASP A 115 -11.07 3.92 -15.15
C ASP A 115 -12.29 3.04 -15.41
N VAL A 116 -12.25 1.77 -14.97
CA VAL A 116 -13.38 0.84 -15.13
C VAL A 116 -14.56 1.22 -14.22
N MET A 117 -14.30 1.74 -13.02
CA MET A 117 -15.34 2.30 -12.15
C MET A 117 -16.06 3.48 -12.82
N LEU A 118 -15.31 4.42 -13.41
CA LEU A 118 -15.88 5.56 -14.13
C LEU A 118 -16.68 5.12 -15.35
N GLU A 119 -16.22 4.08 -16.06
CA GLU A 119 -16.95 3.48 -17.17
C GLU A 119 -18.25 2.83 -16.71
N ARG A 120 -18.25 2.10 -15.58
CA ARG A 120 -19.49 1.57 -14.98
C ARG A 120 -20.47 2.70 -14.67
N HIS A 121 -20.02 3.79 -14.06
CA HIS A 121 -20.88 4.95 -13.81
C HIS A 121 -21.42 5.59 -15.10
N ARG A 122 -20.66 5.57 -16.19
CA ARG A 122 -21.13 6.04 -17.50
C ARG A 122 -22.23 5.13 -18.05
N LEU A 123 -22.05 3.81 -17.99
CA LEU A 123 -23.04 2.83 -18.41
C LEU A 123 -24.32 2.91 -17.58
N GLU A 124 -24.20 3.10 -16.25
CA GLU A 124 -25.36 3.26 -15.37
C GLU A 124 -26.27 4.43 -15.82
N ARG A 125 -25.66 5.55 -16.24
CA ARG A 125 -26.40 6.72 -16.76
C ARG A 125 -27.00 6.48 -18.14
N LEU A 126 -26.29 5.78 -19.03
CA LEU A 126 -26.75 5.53 -20.40
C LEU A 126 -27.88 4.50 -20.46
N GLU A 127 -27.80 3.47 -19.63
CA GLU A 127 -28.77 2.39 -19.60
C GLU A 127 -29.94 2.68 -18.64
N SER A 128 -29.82 3.72 -17.81
CA SER A 128 -30.75 4.00 -16.71
C SER A 128 -30.98 2.78 -15.81
N LYS A 129 -29.90 2.01 -15.59
CA LYS A 129 -29.87 0.77 -14.82
C LYS A 129 -28.63 0.73 -13.95
N GLU A 130 -28.77 0.28 -12.71
CA GLU A 130 -27.63 0.04 -11.85
C GLU A 130 -26.81 -1.17 -12.32
N TYR A 131 -25.53 -1.20 -11.95
CA TYR A 131 -24.62 -2.27 -12.41
C TYR A 131 -24.99 -3.66 -11.89
N ASP A 132 -25.69 -3.75 -10.77
CA ASP A 132 -26.10 -4.96 -10.08
C ASP A 132 -27.57 -5.35 -10.35
N GLU A 133 -28.25 -4.61 -11.22
CA GLU A 133 -29.58 -5.00 -11.66
C GLU A 133 -29.57 -6.34 -12.42
N PRO A 134 -30.65 -7.14 -12.32
CA PRO A 134 -30.80 -8.36 -13.09
C PRO A 134 -30.72 -8.11 -14.60
N ASN A 135 -30.11 -9.03 -15.33
CA ASN A 135 -29.92 -8.97 -16.79
C ASN A 135 -29.16 -7.70 -17.25
N PRO A 136 -27.91 -7.48 -16.78
CA PRO A 136 -27.09 -6.37 -17.25
C PRO A 136 -26.82 -6.50 -18.75
N SER A 137 -26.60 -5.37 -19.42
CA SER A 137 -26.12 -5.39 -20.80
C SER A 137 -24.79 -6.15 -20.89
N GLU A 138 -24.44 -6.62 -22.09
CA GLU A 138 -23.13 -7.25 -22.32
C GLU A 138 -21.97 -6.31 -21.94
N ALA A 139 -22.11 -5.01 -22.24
CA ALA A 139 -21.14 -3.98 -21.89
C ALA A 139 -21.00 -3.82 -20.38
N MET A 140 -22.12 -3.73 -19.65
CA MET A 140 -22.14 -3.63 -18.19
C MET A 140 -21.55 -4.89 -17.53
N SER A 141 -21.92 -6.08 -18.01
CA SER A 141 -21.38 -7.36 -17.52
C SER A 141 -19.86 -7.45 -17.66
N LYS A 142 -19.33 -7.03 -18.82
CA LYS A 142 -17.89 -6.96 -19.07
C LYS A 142 -17.20 -5.96 -18.16
N ALA A 143 -17.79 -4.78 -17.95
CA ALA A 143 -17.25 -3.75 -17.06
C ALA A 143 -17.25 -4.21 -15.59
N ASN A 144 -18.32 -4.88 -15.13
CA ASN A 144 -18.41 -5.45 -13.79
C ASN A 144 -17.35 -6.51 -13.54
N THR A 145 -17.18 -7.45 -14.47
CA THR A 145 -16.17 -8.50 -14.38
C THR A 145 -14.77 -7.89 -14.30
N LYS A 146 -14.47 -6.95 -15.20
CA LYS A 146 -13.17 -6.27 -15.23
C LYS A 146 -12.91 -5.49 -13.94
N PHE A 147 -13.91 -4.79 -13.43
CA PHE A 147 -13.80 -4.04 -12.17
C PHE A 147 -13.56 -4.98 -10.99
N SER A 148 -14.35 -6.05 -10.86
CA SER A 148 -14.21 -7.02 -9.77
C SER A 148 -12.82 -7.64 -9.74
N THR A 149 -12.28 -8.03 -10.91
CA THR A 149 -10.91 -8.55 -11.02
C THR A 149 -9.86 -7.53 -10.59
N LEU A 150 -9.92 -6.31 -11.11
CA LEU A 150 -8.93 -5.26 -10.79
C LEU A 150 -9.01 -4.83 -9.32
N HIS A 151 -10.22 -4.69 -8.78
CA HIS A 151 -10.45 -4.40 -7.37
C HIS A 151 -9.90 -5.52 -6.47
N GLY A 152 -10.18 -6.78 -6.80
CA GLY A 152 -9.67 -7.94 -6.07
C GLY A 152 -8.14 -8.02 -6.08
N ILE A 153 -7.50 -7.80 -7.24
CA ILE A 153 -6.03 -7.71 -7.34
C ILE A 153 -5.51 -6.57 -6.45
N SER A 154 -6.15 -5.40 -6.51
CA SER A 154 -5.73 -4.24 -5.72
C SER A 154 -5.82 -4.48 -4.22
N SER A 155 -6.92 -5.07 -3.75
CA SER A 155 -7.12 -5.48 -2.36
C SER A 155 -6.11 -6.54 -1.93
N GLY A 156 -5.79 -7.51 -2.79
CA GLY A 156 -4.78 -8.53 -2.53
C GLY A 156 -3.39 -7.93 -2.37
N LEU A 157 -2.99 -7.02 -3.26
CA LEU A 157 -1.72 -6.28 -3.15
C LEU A 157 -1.65 -5.45 -1.87
N ASN A 158 -2.74 -4.75 -1.50
CA ASN A 158 -2.78 -3.97 -0.26
C ASN A 158 -2.70 -4.86 0.99
N THR A 159 -3.38 -6.01 0.97
CA THR A 159 -3.34 -6.99 2.07
C THR A 159 -1.94 -7.56 2.25
N LEU A 160 -1.27 -7.94 1.15
CA LEU A 160 0.11 -8.42 1.18
C LEU A 160 1.04 -7.38 1.79
N ALA A 161 0.91 -6.11 1.38
CA ALA A 161 1.72 -5.03 1.91
C ALA A 161 1.51 -4.82 3.43
N THR A 162 0.25 -4.87 3.86
CA THR A 162 -0.12 -4.76 5.28
C THR A 162 0.49 -5.90 6.11
N VAL A 163 0.32 -7.14 5.65
CA VAL A 163 0.84 -8.33 6.34
C VAL A 163 2.37 -8.30 6.42
N ALA A 164 3.05 -7.83 5.38
CA ALA A 164 4.49 -7.69 5.38
C ALA A 164 4.98 -6.69 6.44
N LEU A 165 4.32 -5.54 6.59
CA LEU A 165 4.65 -4.54 7.62
C LEU A 165 4.33 -5.00 9.04
N VAL A 166 3.26 -5.77 9.24
CA VAL A 166 2.96 -6.45 10.51
C VAL A 166 4.07 -7.46 10.83
N GLY A 167 4.44 -8.29 9.85
CA GLY A 167 5.52 -9.26 9.98
C GLY A 167 6.87 -8.61 10.33
N LEU A 168 7.16 -7.44 9.74
CA LEU A 168 8.34 -6.64 10.08
C LEU A 168 8.30 -6.17 11.55
N GLY A 169 7.15 -5.67 12.01
CA GLY A 169 6.98 -5.27 13.40
C GLY A 169 7.22 -6.41 14.39
N LEU A 170 6.72 -7.62 14.06
CA LEU A 170 6.99 -8.83 14.84
C LEU A 170 8.46 -9.21 14.82
N ALA A 171 9.11 -9.17 13.64
CA ALA A 171 10.52 -9.52 13.48
C ALA A 171 11.46 -8.61 14.29
N ILE A 172 11.15 -7.31 14.39
CA ILE A 172 11.96 -6.35 15.17
C ILE A 172 11.68 -6.46 16.68
N SER A 173 10.55 -7.05 17.08
CA SER A 173 10.13 -7.14 18.48
C SER A 173 10.61 -8.40 19.21
N MET A 174 11.17 -9.37 18.49
CA MET A 174 11.73 -10.61 19.03
C MET A 174 13.24 -10.49 19.28
#